data_AF-A0A9K3PJR5-F1
#
_entry.id   AF-A0A9K3PJR5-F1
#
_cell.length_a   1.000
_cell.length_b   1.000
_cell.length_c   1.000
_cell.angle_alpha   90.00
_cell.angle_beta   90.00
_cell.angle_gamma   90.00
#
_symmetry.space_group_name_H-M   'P 1'
#
loop_
_entity.id
_entity.type
_entity.pdbx_description
1 polymer ?
#
loop_
_entity_poly.entity_id
_entity_poly.type
_entity_poly.pdbx_seq_one_letter_code
_entity_poly.pdbx_strand_id
1 'polypeptide(L)'
;MSDPYTYHKAGLEAELGGTPQFRGKQGHSCCGCCCDTRRAVIICNLVMIVLQVLTGTFFVAGVELFEAAAKTADDDAVINAGKQLQQIPMGLVVALIILQIVLHSIGVQGAIAYKKWMVYCALASFAMNVVVNIFQLNPVFVIFNVCLAYPHVFFIKEMNENIMTPENYPNEVQSCCCV
;
A
#
# COMPACT_ATOMS: atom_id res chain seq x y z
N MET A 1 -24.31 -21.06 -6.85
CA MET A 1 -23.45 -21.68 -7.86
C MET A 1 -22.33 -22.36 -7.09
N SER A 2 -22.47 -23.67 -6.84
CA SER A 2 -21.57 -24.47 -6.02
C SER A 2 -20.40 -24.95 -6.88
N ASP A 3 -19.18 -24.68 -6.40
CA ASP A 3 -17.91 -24.93 -7.10
C ASP A 3 -17.64 -26.45 -7.22
N PRO A 4 -17.37 -27.02 -8.42
CA PRO A 4 -17.22 -28.46 -8.63
C PRO A 4 -16.01 -29.12 -7.92
N TYR A 5 -15.13 -28.36 -7.27
CA TYR A 5 -13.93 -28.89 -6.62
C TYR A 5 -14.14 -29.46 -5.22
N THR A 6 -15.30 -29.24 -4.58
CA THR A 6 -15.52 -29.66 -3.19
C THR A 6 -15.60 -31.19 -3.02
N TYR A 7 -16.05 -31.92 -4.04
CA TYR A 7 -16.31 -33.36 -3.92
C TYR A 7 -15.06 -34.24 -4.08
N HIS A 8 -13.98 -33.74 -4.70
CA HIS A 8 -12.80 -34.57 -4.93
C HIS A 8 -11.88 -34.69 -3.70
N LYS A 9 -12.00 -33.77 -2.73
CA LYS A 9 -11.17 -33.77 -1.51
C LYS A 9 -11.67 -34.77 -0.46
N ALA A 10 -12.98 -34.95 -0.35
CA ALA A 10 -13.59 -35.84 0.63
C ALA A 10 -13.27 -37.34 0.41
N GLY A 11 -13.02 -37.75 -0.83
CA GLY A 11 -12.67 -39.15 -1.15
C GLY A 11 -11.23 -39.53 -0.79
N LEU A 12 -10.29 -38.59 -0.84
CA LEU A 12 -8.86 -38.88 -0.60
C LEU A 12 -8.49 -38.84 0.89
N GLU A 13 -9.21 -38.07 1.70
CA GLU A 13 -8.99 -37.96 3.14
C GLU A 13 -9.48 -39.20 3.92
N ALA A 14 -10.40 -39.98 3.35
CA ALA A 14 -10.91 -41.22 3.96
C ALA A 14 -9.93 -42.41 3.88
N GLU A 15 -9.01 -42.44 2.90
CA GLU A 15 -8.09 -43.57 2.75
C GLU A 15 -6.79 -43.44 3.57
N LEU A 16 -6.43 -42.24 4.05
CA LEU A 16 -5.13 -42.02 4.69
C LEU A 16 -5.12 -42.10 6.22
N GLY A 17 -6.26 -42.30 6.89
CA GLY A 17 -6.34 -42.67 8.31
C GLY A 17 -5.56 -41.78 9.30
N GLY A 18 -5.10 -40.61 8.85
CA GLY A 18 -4.26 -39.71 9.61
C GLY A 18 -5.12 -38.63 10.24
N THR A 19 -5.08 -38.51 11.56
CA THR A 19 -5.62 -37.34 12.26
C THR A 19 -5.12 -36.06 11.57
N PRO A 20 -5.97 -35.07 11.26
CA PRO A 20 -5.52 -33.83 10.61
C PRO A 20 -4.42 -33.20 11.46
N GLN A 21 -3.17 -33.32 11.01
CA GLN A 21 -2.07 -32.64 11.66
C GLN A 21 -2.27 -31.15 11.40
N PHE A 22 -2.55 -30.40 12.45
CA PHE A 22 -2.48 -28.94 12.43
C PHE A 22 -1.08 -28.55 11.95
N ARG A 23 -0.92 -28.26 10.66
CA ARG A 23 0.29 -27.61 10.16
C ARG A 23 0.35 -26.25 10.84
N GLY A 24 1.44 -26.00 11.55
CA GLY A 24 1.70 -24.67 12.10
C GLY A 24 1.68 -23.61 10.99
N LYS A 25 1.47 -22.36 11.39
CA LYS A 25 1.47 -21.18 10.51
C LYS A 25 2.64 -21.23 9.53
N GLN A 26 2.34 -21.21 8.22
CA GLN A 26 3.37 -21.21 7.18
C GLN A 26 3.73 -19.78 6.76
N GLY A 27 2.76 -18.85 6.85
CA GLY A 27 2.96 -17.45 6.49
C GLY A 27 3.86 -16.67 7.46
N HIS A 28 4.62 -15.72 6.92
CA HIS A 28 5.41 -14.78 7.69
C HIS A 28 4.50 -13.80 8.46
N SER A 29 4.97 -13.34 9.62
CA SER A 29 4.25 -12.32 10.40
C SER A 29 4.88 -10.96 10.13
N CYS A 30 4.12 -10.01 9.58
CA CYS A 30 4.64 -8.68 9.31
C CYS A 30 5.02 -7.98 10.64
N CYS A 31 6.24 -7.46 10.72
CA CYS A 31 6.79 -6.77 11.90
C CYS A 31 6.82 -7.61 13.18
N GLY A 32 6.86 -8.95 13.09
CA GLY A 32 7.08 -9.84 14.22
C GLY A 32 5.93 -9.96 15.22
N CYS A 33 4.86 -9.17 15.11
CA CYS A 33 3.75 -9.19 16.07
C CYS A 33 2.37 -9.18 15.42
N CYS A 34 2.13 -8.41 14.36
CA CYS A 34 0.86 -7.68 14.38
C CYS A 34 -0.15 -8.05 13.29
N CYS A 35 0.26 -8.49 12.10
CA CYS A 35 -0.68 -8.83 11.01
C CYS A 35 -0.13 -9.90 10.05
N ASP A 36 -1.06 -10.65 9.48
CA ASP A 36 -0.86 -11.39 8.22
C ASP A 36 -0.45 -10.42 7.09
N THR A 37 0.47 -10.84 6.21
CA THR A 37 1.02 -9.98 5.14
C THR A 37 -0.06 -9.41 4.21
N ARG A 38 -1.13 -10.17 3.92
CA ARG A 38 -2.27 -9.70 3.12
C ARG A 38 -2.97 -8.53 3.79
N ARG A 39 -3.28 -8.66 5.09
CA ARG A 39 -3.95 -7.60 5.86
C ARG A 39 -3.04 -6.39 6.03
N ALA A 40 -1.74 -6.62 6.24
CA ALA A 40 -0.75 -5.55 6.30
C ALA A 40 -0.72 -4.73 4.98
N VAL A 41 -0.71 -5.38 3.82
CA VAL A 41 -0.78 -4.69 2.51
C VAL A 41 -2.04 -3.86 2.38
N ILE A 42 -3.20 -4.38 2.79
CA ILE A 42 -4.47 -3.63 2.76
C ILE A 42 -4.38 -2.38 3.65
N ILE A 43 -3.93 -2.54 4.90
CA ILE A 43 -3.80 -1.44 5.87
C ILE A 43 -2.80 -0.39 5.34
N CYS A 44 -1.63 -0.80 4.84
CA CYS A 44 -0.63 0.12 4.32
C CYS A 44 -1.15 0.93 3.13
N ASN A 45 -1.89 0.33 2.20
CA ASN A 45 -2.49 1.08 1.10
C ASN A 45 -3.60 2.04 1.57
N LEU A 46 -4.44 1.63 2.53
CA LEU A 46 -5.47 2.49 3.10
C LEU A 46 -4.86 3.70 3.82
N VAL A 47 -3.80 3.49 4.61
CA VAL A 47 -3.06 4.57 5.27
C VAL A 47 -2.50 5.54 4.22
N MET A 48 -1.93 5.04 3.13
CA MET A 48 -1.42 5.90 2.06
C MET A 48 -2.54 6.68 1.36
N ILE A 49 -3.70 6.07 1.10
CA ILE A 49 -4.85 6.79 0.53
C ILE A 49 -5.26 7.95 1.44
N VAL A 50 -5.37 7.71 2.76
CA VAL A 50 -5.71 8.76 3.72
C VAL A 50 -4.67 9.87 3.75
N LEU A 51 -3.38 9.53 3.81
CA LEU A 51 -2.29 10.50 3.80
C LEU A 51 -2.25 11.31 2.50
N GLN A 52 -2.58 10.69 1.36
CA GLN A 52 -2.63 11.40 0.07
C GLN A 52 -3.81 12.36 -0.03
N VAL A 53 -4.97 11.99 0.51
CA VAL A 53 -6.12 12.91 0.61
C VAL A 53 -5.76 14.11 1.48
N LEU A 54 -5.16 13.88 2.66
CA LEU A 54 -4.72 14.96 3.54
C LEU A 54 -3.69 15.86 2.87
N THR A 55 -2.69 15.26 2.22
CA THR A 55 -1.64 16.00 1.49
C THR A 55 -2.24 16.85 0.38
N GLY A 56 -3.20 16.31 -0.38
CA GLY A 56 -3.92 17.06 -1.41
C GLY A 56 -4.71 18.23 -0.85
N THR A 57 -5.44 18.03 0.26
CA THR A 57 -6.18 19.11 0.93
C THR A 57 -5.26 20.21 1.44
N PHE A 58 -4.17 19.85 2.13
CA PHE A 58 -3.18 20.83 2.62
C PHE A 58 -2.46 21.56 1.50
N PHE A 59 -2.18 20.88 0.38
CA PHE A 59 -1.55 21.49 -0.78
C PHE A 59 -2.44 22.59 -1.37
N VAL A 60 -3.72 22.30 -1.61
CA VAL A 60 -4.67 23.29 -2.16
C VAL A 60 -4.86 24.46 -1.21
N ALA A 61 -5.12 24.20 0.08
CA ALA A 61 -5.27 25.25 1.08
C ALA A 61 -3.99 26.10 1.25
N GLY A 62 -2.82 25.45 1.14
CA GLY A 62 -1.53 26.12 1.23
C GLY A 62 -1.27 27.08 0.07
N VAL A 63 -1.68 26.73 -1.14
CA VAL A 63 -1.58 27.62 -2.31
C VAL A 63 -2.44 28.88 -2.12
N GLU A 64 -3.69 28.72 -1.71
CA GLU A 64 -4.60 29.86 -1.48
C GLU A 64 -4.06 30.81 -0.39
N LEU A 65 -3.58 30.24 0.72
CA LEU A 65 -3.00 31.03 1.80
C LEU A 65 -1.72 31.76 1.35
N PHE A 66 -0.88 31.09 0.57
CA PHE A 66 0.35 31.68 0.03
C PHE A 66 0.04 32.84 -0.93
N GLU A 67 -0.94 32.69 -1.83
CA GLU A 67 -1.36 33.76 -2.73
C GLU A 67 -1.91 34.97 -1.97
N ALA A 68 -2.70 34.74 -0.91
CA ALA A 68 -3.22 35.81 -0.07
C ALA A 68 -2.08 36.55 0.65
N ALA A 69 -1.13 35.83 1.24
CA ALA A 69 0.03 36.40 1.91
C ALA A 69 0.92 37.19 0.94
N ALA A 70 1.16 36.65 -0.26
CA ALA A 70 1.98 37.28 -1.29
C ALA A 70 1.40 38.61 -1.77
N LYS A 71 0.07 38.77 -1.82
CA LYS A 71 -0.57 40.05 -2.19
C LYS A 71 -0.39 41.14 -1.13
N THR A 72 -0.19 40.76 0.12
CA THR A 72 -0.03 41.70 1.24
C THR A 72 1.43 42.03 1.57
N ALA A 73 2.37 41.24 1.05
CA ALA A 73 3.79 41.45 1.26
C ALA A 73 4.36 42.43 0.21
N ASP A 74 4.89 43.56 0.68
CA ASP A 74 5.62 44.55 -0.14
C ASP A 74 7.11 44.18 -0.33
N ASP A 75 7.49 42.95 0.03
CA ASP A 75 8.88 42.50 0.04
C ASP A 75 9.21 41.75 -1.25
N ASP A 76 10.13 42.32 -2.05
CA ASP A 76 10.64 41.74 -3.31
C ASP A 76 11.12 40.29 -3.14
N ALA A 77 11.58 39.91 -1.94
CA ALA A 77 11.97 38.55 -1.62
C ALA A 77 10.80 37.55 -1.71
N VAL A 78 9.60 37.94 -1.24
CA VAL A 78 8.40 37.09 -1.26
C VAL A 78 7.90 36.91 -2.70
N ILE A 79 7.95 37.98 -3.50
CA ILE A 79 7.57 37.94 -4.92
C ILE A 79 8.48 36.99 -5.70
N ASN A 80 9.79 37.01 -5.43
CA ASN A 80 10.73 36.12 -6.10
C ASN A 80 10.57 34.65 -5.70
N ALA A 81 10.26 34.36 -4.44
CA ALA A 81 9.92 33.01 -4.00
C ALA A 81 8.62 32.50 -4.65
N GLY A 82 7.61 33.37 -4.78
CA GLY A 82 6.34 33.03 -5.45
C GLY A 82 6.51 32.67 -6.92
N LYS A 83 7.41 33.35 -7.64
CA LYS A 83 7.71 33.04 -9.05
C LYS A 83 8.28 31.63 -9.25
N GLN A 84 9.08 31.11 -8.30
CA GLN A 84 9.59 29.74 -8.37
C GLN A 84 8.47 28.71 -8.17
N LEU A 85 7.53 28.97 -7.26
CA LEU A 85 6.36 28.12 -7.03
C LEU A 85 5.44 28.07 -8.26
N GLN A 86 5.28 29.19 -8.95
CA GLN A 86 4.44 29.29 -10.14
C GLN A 86 4.99 28.54 -11.37
N GLN A 87 6.28 28.16 -11.36
CA GLN A 87 6.86 27.34 -12.44
C GLN A 87 6.39 25.88 -12.40
N ILE A 88 5.94 25.39 -11.24
CA ILE A 88 5.43 24.03 -11.13
C ILE A 88 3.96 24.05 -11.61
N PRO A 89 3.62 23.29 -12.67
CA PRO A 89 2.24 23.22 -13.12
C PRO A 89 1.39 22.57 -12.02
N MET A 90 0.59 23.35 -11.31
CA MET A 90 -0.26 22.87 -10.21
C MET A 90 -1.15 21.69 -10.63
N GLY A 91 -1.65 21.73 -11.88
CA GLY A 91 -2.41 20.64 -12.46
C GLY A 91 -1.65 19.30 -12.52
N LEU A 92 -0.33 19.32 -12.72
CA LEU A 92 0.49 18.11 -12.70
C LEU A 92 0.58 17.52 -11.29
N VAL A 93 0.76 18.35 -10.26
CA VAL A 93 0.84 17.88 -8.87
C VAL A 93 -0.47 17.21 -8.45
N VAL A 94 -1.61 17.86 -8.74
CA VAL A 94 -2.94 17.30 -8.45
C VAL A 94 -3.17 15.99 -9.22
N ALA A 95 -2.78 15.94 -10.51
CA ALA A 95 -2.90 14.71 -11.30
C ALA A 95 -2.05 13.56 -10.74
N LEU A 96 -0.84 13.84 -10.25
CA LEU A 96 0.02 12.84 -9.61
C LEU A 96 -0.57 12.32 -8.30
N ILE A 97 -1.18 13.18 -7.47
CA ILE A 97 -1.87 12.78 -6.24
C ILE A 97 -3.03 11.82 -6.56
N ILE A 98 -3.87 12.17 -7.55
CA ILE A 98 -4.97 11.31 -8.00
C ILE A 98 -4.44 9.97 -8.52
N LEU A 99 -3.38 9.99 -9.33
CA LEU A 99 -2.74 8.78 -9.84
C LEU A 99 -2.26 7.87 -8.70
N GLN A 100 -1.65 8.42 -7.65
CA GLN A 100 -1.23 7.65 -6.49
C GLN A 100 -2.41 7.02 -5.75
N ILE A 101 -3.50 7.77 -5.53
CA ILE A 101 -4.72 7.24 -4.91
C ILE A 101 -5.27 6.05 -5.71
N VAL A 102 -5.28 6.14 -7.04
CA VAL A 102 -5.71 5.06 -7.93
C VAL A 102 -4.78 3.85 -7.81
N LEU A 103 -3.46 4.04 -7.83
CA LEU A 103 -2.48 2.95 -7.70
C LEU A 103 -2.61 2.22 -6.35
N HIS A 104 -2.82 2.95 -5.25
CA HIS A 104 -3.05 2.33 -3.93
C HIS A 104 -4.40 1.61 -3.87
N SER A 105 -5.43 2.13 -4.52
CA SER A 105 -6.74 1.46 -4.63
C SER A 105 -6.64 0.13 -5.41
N ILE A 106 -5.86 0.13 -6.50
CA ILE A 106 -5.52 -1.10 -7.25
C ILE A 106 -4.76 -2.08 -6.34
N GLY A 107 -3.83 -1.58 -5.52
CA GLY A 107 -3.11 -2.39 -4.51
C GLY A 107 -4.03 -3.10 -3.53
N VAL A 108 -5.02 -2.38 -2.97
CA VAL A 108 -6.04 -2.96 -2.07
C VAL A 108 -6.82 -4.06 -2.78
N GLN A 109 -7.30 -3.79 -4.00
CA GLN A 109 -8.05 -4.79 -4.78
C GLN A 109 -7.18 -6.00 -5.13
N GLY A 110 -5.89 -5.77 -5.40
CA GLY A 110 -4.89 -6.81 -5.63
C GLY A 110 -4.71 -7.74 -4.44
N ALA A 111 -4.65 -7.18 -3.23
CA ALA A 111 -4.54 -7.95 -2.00
C ALA A 111 -5.83 -8.71 -1.64
N ILE A 112 -7.00 -8.15 -1.96
CA ILE A 112 -8.28 -8.84 -1.76
C ILE A 112 -8.40 -10.03 -2.73
N ALA A 113 -8.04 -9.83 -4.01
CA ALA A 113 -8.20 -10.80 -5.08
C ALA A 113 -7.00 -11.74 -5.29
N TYR A 114 -5.94 -11.65 -4.47
CA TYR A 114 -4.70 -12.41 -4.63
C TYR A 114 -4.05 -12.27 -6.02
N LYS A 115 -4.16 -11.09 -6.64
CA LYS A 115 -3.60 -10.79 -7.97
C LYS A 115 -2.27 -10.07 -7.85
N LYS A 116 -1.17 -10.80 -8.10
CA LYS A 116 0.21 -10.30 -8.02
C LYS A 116 0.46 -9.00 -8.78
N TRP A 117 -0.03 -8.91 -10.02
CA TRP A 117 0.19 -7.73 -10.89
C TRP A 117 -0.38 -6.43 -10.29
N MET A 118 -1.51 -6.50 -9.60
CA MET A 118 -2.13 -5.34 -8.96
C MET A 118 -1.31 -4.87 -7.75
N VAL A 119 -0.71 -5.80 -7.01
CA VAL A 119 0.17 -5.48 -5.88
C VAL A 119 1.48 -4.87 -6.38
N TYR A 120 2.02 -5.34 -7.51
CA TYR A 120 3.18 -4.71 -8.16
C TYR A 120 2.92 -3.25 -8.55
N CYS A 121 1.71 -2.91 -9.02
CA CYS A 121 1.35 -1.52 -9.33
C CYS A 121 1.44 -0.61 -8.09
N ALA A 122 0.95 -1.06 -6.93
CA ALA A 122 1.08 -0.30 -5.69
C ALA A 122 2.55 -0.22 -5.21
N LEU A 123 3.31 -1.31 -5.33
CA LEU A 123 4.73 -1.33 -4.99
C LEU A 123 5.55 -0.33 -5.85
N ALA A 124 5.20 -0.19 -7.13
CA ALA A 124 5.82 0.80 -8.02
C ALA A 124 5.54 2.25 -7.56
N SER A 125 4.36 2.53 -6.99
CA SER A 125 4.05 3.83 -6.37
C SER A 125 5.00 4.14 -5.20
N PHE A 126 5.22 3.16 -4.30
CA PHE A 126 6.19 3.32 -3.20
C PHE A 126 7.63 3.53 -3.71
N ALA A 127 8.05 2.78 -4.72
CA ALA A 127 9.39 2.94 -5.32
C ALA A 127 9.57 4.35 -5.91
N MET A 128 8.56 4.86 -6.62
CA MET A 128 8.56 6.22 -7.16
C MET A 128 8.65 7.27 -6.05
N ASN A 129 7.88 7.11 -4.97
CA ASN A 129 7.95 8.00 -3.80
C ASN A 129 9.32 7.97 -3.13
N VAL A 130 9.96 6.80 -3.00
CA VAL A 130 11.33 6.70 -2.47
C VAL A 130 12.30 7.52 -3.34
N VAL A 131 12.22 7.38 -4.66
CA VAL A 131 13.06 8.14 -5.60
C VAL A 131 12.85 9.66 -5.44
N VAL A 132 11.59 10.12 -5.39
CA VAL A 132 11.27 11.55 -5.19
C VAL A 132 11.82 12.05 -3.85
N ASN A 133 11.63 11.31 -2.76
CA ASN A 133 12.11 11.71 -1.43
C ASN A 133 13.64 11.70 -1.32
N ILE A 134 14.34 10.87 -2.09
CA ILE A 134 15.81 10.92 -2.21
C ILE A 134 16.23 12.23 -2.87
N PHE A 135 15.59 12.63 -3.98
CA PHE A 135 15.89 13.91 -4.65
C PHE A 135 15.57 15.13 -3.78
N GLN A 136 14.55 15.03 -2.93
CA GLN A 136 14.19 16.05 -1.95
C GLN A 136 15.05 16.03 -0.68
N LEU A 137 16.01 15.10 -0.58
CA LEU A 137 16.87 14.92 0.60
C LEU A 137 16.06 14.74 1.90
N ASN A 138 14.95 13.99 1.83
CA ASN A 138 14.05 13.76 2.96
C ASN A 138 14.15 12.31 3.48
N PRO A 139 15.14 11.98 4.33
CA PRO A 139 15.42 10.60 4.73
C PRO A 139 14.28 10.00 5.58
N VAL A 140 13.52 10.81 6.32
CA VAL A 140 12.41 10.34 7.15
C VAL A 140 11.33 9.68 6.28
N PHE A 141 10.95 10.33 5.19
CA PHE A 141 9.96 9.80 4.27
C PHE A 141 10.49 8.65 3.42
N VAL A 142 11.81 8.59 3.14
CA VAL A 142 12.43 7.42 2.51
C VAL A 142 12.25 6.19 3.41
N ILE A 143 12.63 6.28 4.68
CA ILE A 143 12.50 5.17 5.64
C ILE A 143 11.03 4.75 5.77
N PHE A 144 10.13 5.72 5.92
CA PHE A 144 8.70 5.46 6.01
C PHE A 144 8.15 4.71 4.78
N ASN A 145 8.48 5.13 3.56
CA ASN A 145 8.03 4.46 2.34
C ASN A 145 8.62 3.06 2.18
N VAL A 146 9.89 2.85 2.57
CA VAL A 146 10.52 1.52 2.56
C VAL A 146 9.83 0.58 3.56
N CYS A 147 9.52 1.06 4.75
CA CYS A 147 8.77 0.30 5.75
C CYS A 147 7.36 -0.08 5.25
N LEU A 148 6.68 0.80 4.54
CA LEU A 148 5.35 0.50 3.96
C LEU A 148 5.42 -0.38 2.71
N ALA A 149 6.53 -0.37 1.97
CA ALA A 149 6.77 -1.26 0.84
C ALA A 149 7.06 -2.70 1.29
N TYR A 150 7.65 -2.89 2.47
CA TYR A 150 7.99 -4.20 3.04
C TYR A 150 6.87 -5.26 2.97
N PRO A 151 5.64 -5.02 3.48
CA PRO A 151 4.58 -6.03 3.43
C PRO A 151 4.18 -6.41 2.00
N HIS A 152 4.33 -5.50 1.03
CA HIS A 152 4.02 -5.77 -0.37
C HIS A 152 5.01 -6.78 -0.97
N VAL A 153 6.32 -6.59 -0.72
CA VAL A 153 7.37 -7.49 -1.20
C VAL A 153 7.19 -8.89 -0.60
N PHE A 154 6.93 -8.97 0.70
CA PHE A 154 6.70 -10.26 1.37
C PHE A 154 5.41 -10.94 0.92
N PHE A 155 4.30 -10.21 0.79
CA PHE A 155 3.05 -10.76 0.28
C PHE A 155 3.21 -11.31 -1.16
N ILE A 156 3.94 -10.59 -2.02
CA ILE A 156 4.27 -11.07 -3.37
C ILE A 156 5.10 -12.36 -3.33
N LYS A 157 6.10 -12.42 -2.45
CA LYS A 157 6.92 -13.62 -2.26
C LYS A 157 6.07 -14.82 -1.82
N GLU A 158 5.20 -14.65 -0.84
CA GLU A 158 4.33 -15.73 -0.34
C GLU A 158 3.29 -16.20 -1.37
N MET A 159 2.77 -15.29 -2.20
CA MET A 159 1.93 -15.66 -3.34
C MET A 159 2.73 -16.42 -4.43
N ASN A 160 4.04 -16.19 -4.56
CA ASN A 160 4.90 -16.94 -5.49
C ASN A 160 5.22 -18.34 -4.98
N GLU A 161 5.31 -18.50 -3.67
CA GLU A 161 5.58 -19.78 -3.01
C GLU A 161 4.31 -20.63 -2.80
N ASN A 162 3.14 -20.12 -3.23
CA ASN A 162 1.82 -20.72 -2.99
C ASN A 162 1.49 -20.94 -1.50
N ILE A 163 2.12 -20.15 -0.62
CA ILE A 163 1.81 -20.13 0.81
C ILE A 163 0.51 -19.34 1.03
N MET A 164 0.37 -18.22 0.32
CA MET A 164 -0.74 -17.28 0.50
C MET A 164 -1.67 -17.28 -0.72
N THR A 165 -2.48 -18.34 -0.87
CA THR A 165 -3.48 -18.48 -1.94
C THR A 165 -4.91 -18.46 -1.38
N PRO A 166 -5.94 -18.20 -2.20
CA PRO A 166 -7.34 -18.23 -1.75
C PRO A 166 -7.75 -19.55 -1.09
N GLU A 167 -7.17 -20.67 -1.54
CA GLU A 167 -7.48 -22.02 -1.06
C GLU A 167 -6.73 -22.36 0.23
N ASN A 168 -5.52 -21.84 0.42
CA ASN A 168 -4.73 -22.08 1.62
C ASN A 168 -5.06 -21.10 2.77
N TYR A 169 -5.49 -19.88 2.45
CA TYR A 169 -5.74 -18.82 3.44
C TYR A 169 -6.71 -19.18 4.58
N PRO A 170 -7.81 -19.93 4.37
CA PRO A 170 -8.70 -20.34 5.46
C PRO A 170 -8.03 -21.27 6.49
N ASN A 171 -6.97 -21.97 6.09
CA ASN A 171 -6.24 -22.90 6.96
C ASN A 171 -5.08 -22.21 7.70
N GLU A 172 -4.68 -21.00 7.29
CA GLU A 172 -3.64 -20.24 7.96
C GLU A 172 -4.17 -19.64 9.28
N VAL A 173 -3.36 -19.72 10.34
CA VAL A 173 -3.69 -19.12 11.62
C VAL A 173 -3.65 -17.59 11.48
N GLN A 174 -4.82 -16.98 11.48
CA GLN A 174 -4.97 -15.53 11.39
C GLN A 174 -4.51 -14.87 12.69
N SER A 175 -3.22 -14.61 12.79
CA SER A 175 -2.63 -13.84 13.90
C SER A 175 -2.71 -12.36 13.54
N CYS A 176 -3.80 -11.71 13.93
CA CYS A 176 -3.82 -10.24 14.04
C CYS A 176 -3.96 -9.90 15.51
N CYS A 177 -3.19 -8.92 15.99
CA CYS A 177 -3.30 -8.40 17.35
C CYS A 177 -4.62 -7.65 17.63
N CYS A 178 -5.58 -7.65 16.70
CA CYS A 178 -6.80 -6.83 16.75
C CYS A 178 -8.08 -7.66 16.56
N VAL A 179 -8.11 -8.90 17.07
CA VAL A 179 -9.34 -9.71 17.13
C VAL A 179 -9.77 -9.86 18.58
#